data_AF-A0AAU4RVQ1-F1
#
_entry.id   AF-A0AAU4RVQ1-F1
#
_cell.length_a   1.000
_cell.length_b   1.000
_cell.length_c   1.000
_cell.angle_alpha   90.00
_cell.angle_beta   90.00
_cell.angle_gamma   90.00
#
_symmetry.space_group_name_H-M   'P 1'
#
loop_
_entity.id
_entity.type
_entity.pdbx_description
1 polymer ?
#
loop_
_entity_poly.entity_id
_entity_poly.type
_entity_poly.pdbx_seq_one_letter_code
_entity_poly.pdbx_strand_id
1 'polypeptide(L)'
;MKPRWGLGVAVAAGAAALLLTGCSQPTDYSEIVTFTDEHGRVCTAAVVVDQEQSEGDDYEISSIDCDYPPEGRTPGATGYSPLPERDGD
;
A
#
# COMPACT_ATOMS: atom_id res chain seq x y z
N MET A 1 -10.82 47.74 -36.20
CA MET A 1 -10.47 47.27 -34.84
C MET A 1 -10.46 45.74 -34.88
N LYS A 2 -9.31 45.09 -34.72
CA LYS A 2 -9.17 43.62 -34.84
C LYS A 2 -9.47 42.98 -33.47
N PRO A 3 -10.40 42.01 -33.37
CA PRO A 3 -10.76 41.42 -32.09
C PRO A 3 -9.63 40.53 -31.59
N ARG A 4 -9.12 40.87 -30.40
CA ARG A 4 -8.10 40.11 -29.66
C ARG A 4 -8.77 38.92 -28.97
N TRP A 5 -9.14 37.91 -29.75
CA TRP A 5 -9.87 36.72 -29.27
C TRP A 5 -8.98 35.46 -29.19
N GLY A 6 -7.66 35.62 -29.20
CA GLY A 6 -6.71 34.50 -29.17
C GLY A 6 -6.15 34.15 -27.78
N LEU A 7 -6.18 35.09 -26.82
CA LEU A 7 -5.52 34.87 -25.53
C LEU A 7 -6.35 34.06 -24.52
N GLY A 8 -7.68 34.07 -24.62
CA GLY A 8 -8.54 33.42 -23.63
C GLY A 8 -8.54 31.88 -23.70
N VAL A 9 -8.38 31.32 -24.90
CA VAL A 9 -8.48 29.86 -25.13
C VAL A 9 -7.23 29.12 -24.62
N ALA A 10 -6.05 29.74 -24.74
CA ALA A 10 -4.79 29.10 -24.31
C ALA A 10 -4.68 28.95 -22.78
N VAL A 11 -5.24 29.89 -22.01
CA VAL A 11 -5.20 29.86 -20.53
C VAL A 11 -6.14 28.79 -19.97
N ALA A 12 -7.32 28.62 -20.57
CA ALA A 12 -8.28 27.60 -20.13
C ALA A 12 -7.77 26.17 -20.37
N ALA A 13 -7.10 25.92 -21.50
CA ALA A 13 -6.51 24.61 -21.81
C ALA A 13 -5.35 24.25 -20.86
N GLY A 14 -4.50 25.23 -20.50
CA GLY A 14 -3.40 25.02 -19.56
C GLY A 14 -3.88 24.70 -18.14
N ALA A 15 -4.93 25.39 -17.66
CA ALA A 15 -5.52 25.12 -16.35
C ALA A 15 -6.20 23.74 -16.29
N ALA A 16 -6.88 23.31 -17.35
CA ALA A 16 -7.51 21.99 -17.41
C ALA A 16 -6.48 20.84 -17.38
N ALA A 17 -5.32 21.01 -18.03
CA ALA A 17 -4.25 20.01 -18.01
C ALA A 17 -3.61 19.85 -16.61
N LEU A 18 -3.53 20.93 -15.83
CA LEU A 18 -3.00 20.90 -14.46
C LEU A 18 -3.97 20.25 -13.45
N LEU A 19 -5.27 20.26 -13.73
CA LEU A 19 -6.25 19.57 -12.89
C LEU A 19 -6.22 18.04 -13.09
N LEU A 20 -5.62 17.55 -14.17
CA LEU A 20 -5.54 16.12 -14.48
C LEU A 20 -4.32 15.42 -13.86
N THR A 21 -3.36 16.16 -13.29
CA THR A 21 -2.16 15.59 -12.66
C THR A 21 -2.32 15.22 -11.18
N GLY A 22 -3.55 15.31 -10.64
CA GLY A 22 -3.84 15.02 -9.24
C GLY A 22 -4.09 13.54 -8.91
N CYS A 23 -4.09 12.65 -9.90
CA CYS A 23 -4.23 11.21 -9.68
C CYS A 23 -2.84 10.57 -9.56
N SER A 24 -2.23 10.62 -8.38
CA SER A 24 -1.12 9.72 -8.04
C SER A 24 -1.65 8.31 -7.82
N GLN A 25 -0.88 7.29 -8.21
CA GLN A 25 -1.20 5.90 -7.86
C GLN A 25 -1.10 5.74 -6.33
N PRO A 26 -2.00 4.99 -5.69
CA PRO A 26 -1.82 4.62 -4.29
C PRO A 26 -0.48 3.90 -4.16
N THR A 27 0.32 4.34 -3.20
CA THR A 27 1.60 3.71 -2.86
C THR A 27 1.42 2.62 -1.81
N ASP A 28 0.31 2.65 -1.08
CA ASP A 28 0.03 1.73 0.02
C ASP A 28 -0.16 0.32 -0.52
N TYR A 29 0.39 -0.64 0.22
CA TYR A 29 0.24 -2.05 -0.11
C TYR A 29 -0.03 -2.86 1.14
N SER A 30 -0.40 -4.12 0.94
CA SER A 30 -0.64 -5.03 2.04
C SER A 30 0.13 -6.31 1.82
N GLU A 31 0.67 -6.83 2.91
CA GLU A 31 1.47 -8.03 2.93
C GLU A 31 1.08 -8.95 4.07
N ILE A 32 1.39 -10.24 3.89
CA ILE A 32 1.33 -11.24 4.93
C ILE A 32 2.73 -11.42 5.50
N VAL A 33 2.84 -11.24 6.81
CA VAL A 33 4.07 -11.45 7.57
C VAL A 33 3.90 -12.68 8.45
N THR A 34 4.87 -13.59 8.41
CA THR A 34 4.94 -14.73 9.33
C THR A 34 6.18 -14.58 10.21
N PHE A 35 6.02 -14.68 11.53
CA PHE A 35 7.10 -14.55 12.49
C PHE A 35 6.85 -15.42 13.73
N THR A 36 7.87 -15.60 14.58
CA THR A 36 7.70 -16.24 15.89
C THR A 36 7.73 -15.17 16.98
N ASP A 37 6.74 -15.17 17.87
CA ASP A 37 6.68 -14.23 18.98
C ASP A 37 7.57 -14.65 20.17
N GLU A 38 7.67 -13.78 21.17
CA GLU A 38 8.46 -14.04 22.39
C GLU A 38 7.97 -15.24 23.21
N HIS A 39 6.71 -15.65 23.02
CA HIS A 39 6.10 -16.79 23.68
C HIS A 39 6.35 -18.10 22.94
N GLY A 40 6.97 -18.07 21.76
CA GLY A 40 7.25 -19.23 20.92
C GLY A 40 6.10 -19.64 20.00
N ARG A 41 5.10 -18.77 19.81
CA ARG A 41 3.99 -18.99 18.86
C ARG A 41 4.42 -18.55 17.47
N VAL A 42 3.97 -19.27 16.45
CA VAL A 42 4.05 -18.84 15.06
C VAL A 42 2.85 -17.96 14.78
N CYS A 43 3.12 -16.70 14.46
CA CYS A 43 2.11 -15.71 14.12
C CYS A 43 2.10 -15.42 12.63
N THR A 44 0.92 -15.30 12.04
CA THR A 44 0.68 -14.76 10.71
C THR A 44 -0.14 -13.48 10.84
N ALA A 45 0.38 -12.38 10.32
CA ALA A 45 -0.24 -11.07 10.36
C ALA A 45 -0.50 -10.55 8.95
N ALA A 46 -1.65 -9.91 8.74
CA ALA A 46 -1.89 -9.06 7.59
C ALA A 46 -1.53 -7.63 7.98
N VAL A 47 -0.59 -7.03 7.25
CA VAL A 47 -0.05 -5.71 7.51
C VAL A 47 -0.38 -4.80 6.35
N VAL A 48 -0.87 -3.60 6.63
CA VAL A 48 -0.96 -2.50 5.68
C VAL A 48 0.29 -1.65 5.86
N VAL A 49 1.01 -1.45 4.77
CA VAL A 49 2.19 -0.60 4.71
C VAL A 49 1.78 0.67 3.99
N ASP A 50 1.71 1.77 4.74
CA ASP A 50 1.54 3.10 4.18
C ASP A 50 2.91 3.57 3.68
N GLN A 51 2.99 3.83 2.37
CA GLN A 51 4.21 4.29 1.71
C GLN A 51 4.19 5.80 1.48
N GLU A 52 3.61 6.58 2.39
CA GLU A 52 3.66 8.03 2.29
C GLU A 52 5.11 8.52 2.35
N GLN A 53 5.62 8.91 1.18
CA GLN A 53 7.03 9.26 0.93
C GLN A 53 7.60 10.40 1.80
N SER A 54 6.76 11.06 2.60
CA SER A 54 7.14 12.20 3.42
C SER A 54 7.28 11.90 4.92
N GLU A 55 6.76 10.75 5.42
CA GLU A 55 6.73 10.46 6.87
C GLU A 55 7.35 9.10 7.26
N GLY A 56 7.72 8.27 6.28
CA GLY A 56 8.33 6.95 6.52
C GLY A 56 7.29 5.83 6.50
N ASP A 57 7.75 4.58 6.36
CA ASP A 57 6.82 3.45 6.25
C ASP A 57 6.12 3.23 7.60
N ASP A 58 4.82 3.51 7.65
CA ASP A 58 3.98 3.19 8.81
C ASP A 58 3.35 1.81 8.60
N TYR A 59 3.49 0.95 9.61
CA TYR A 59 3.03 -0.45 9.57
C TYR A 59 1.82 -0.62 10.49
N GLU A 60 0.65 -0.89 9.91
CA GLU A 60 -0.57 -1.18 10.67
C GLU A 60 -0.94 -2.67 10.56
N ILE A 61 -1.02 -3.36 11.70
CA ILE A 61 -1.49 -4.75 11.75
C ILE A 61 -3.02 -4.75 11.68
N SER A 62 -3.56 -5.21 10.56
CA SER A 62 -5.02 -5.33 10.37
C SER A 62 -5.60 -6.56 11.05
N SER A 63 -4.86 -7.67 11.05
CA SER A 63 -5.25 -8.91 11.73
C SER A 63 -4.02 -9.74 12.05
N ILE A 64 -4.07 -10.50 13.16
CA ILE A 64 -3.00 -11.40 13.56
C ILE A 64 -3.62 -12.70 14.11
N ASP A 65 -3.06 -13.83 13.69
CA ASP A 65 -3.38 -15.16 14.20
C ASP A 65 -2.09 -15.83 14.68
N CYS A 66 -2.12 -16.46 15.85
CA CYS A 66 -0.92 -17.01 16.50
C CYS A 66 -1.20 -18.37 17.13
N ASP A 67 -0.41 -19.38 16.74
CA ASP A 67 -0.51 -20.74 17.25
C ASP A 67 0.85 -21.34 17.61
N TYR A 68 0.87 -22.28 18.55
CA TYR A 68 2.09 -23.03 18.86
C TYR A 68 2.41 -24.04 17.75
N PRO A 69 3.70 -24.23 17.40
CA PRO A 69 4.08 -25.29 16.47
C PRO A 69 3.74 -26.66 17.08
N PRO A 70 3.42 -27.67 16.25
CA PRO A 70 3.20 -29.03 16.72
C PRO A 70 4.40 -29.57 17.50
N GLU A 71 4.17 -30.50 18.43
CA GLU A 71 5.25 -31.07 19.24
C GLU A 71 6.41 -31.62 18.38
N GLY A 72 7.64 -31.31 18.77
CA GLY A 72 8.85 -31.72 18.07
C GLY A 72 9.14 -30.96 16.77
N ARG A 73 8.34 -29.94 16.41
CA ARG A 73 8.60 -29.04 15.28
C ARG A 73 9.16 -27.72 15.76
N THR A 74 10.13 -27.19 15.03
CA THR A 74 10.60 -25.80 15.18
C THR A 74 9.80 -24.89 14.24
N PRO A 75 9.49 -23.65 14.64
CA PRO A 75 8.97 -22.65 13.72
C PRO A 75 9.79 -22.52 12.44
N GLY A 76 9.10 -22.21 11.34
CA GLY A 76 9.75 -21.83 10.09
C GLY A 76 10.49 -20.50 10.20
N ALA A 77 11.20 -20.13 9.13
CA ALA A 77 11.81 -18.81 9.05
C ALA A 77 10.75 -17.71 9.00
N THR A 78 11.07 -16.56 9.57
CA THR A 78 10.29 -15.32 9.35
C THR A 78 10.26 -14.99 7.87
N GLY A 79 9.11 -14.53 7.38
CA GLY A 79 8.93 -14.24 5.96
C GLY A 79 7.82 -13.23 5.69
N TYR A 80 7.90 -12.66 4.49
CA TYR A 80 6.97 -11.67 3.96
C TYR A 80 6.50 -12.14 2.60
N SER A 81 5.22 -11.95 2.31
CA SER A 81 4.64 -12.25 1.00
C SER A 81 3.54 -11.25 0.69
N PRO A 82 3.37 -10.84 -0.58
CA PRO A 82 2.25 -9.98 -0.95
C PRO A 82 0.91 -10.67 -0.64
N LEU A 83 -0.13 -9.88 -0.37
CA LEU A 83 -1.48 -10.43 -0.33
C LEU A 83 -1.80 -11.11 -1.68
N PRO A 84 -2.46 -12.29 -1.66
CA PRO A 84 -2.92 -12.91 -2.89
C PRO A 84 -3.89 -11.98 -3.61
N GLU A 85 -3.74 -11.86 -4.93
CA GLU A 85 -4.70 -11.14 -5.76
C GLU A 85 -6.07 -11.79 -5.62
N ARG A 86 -7.10 -10.99 -5.31
CA ARG A 86 -8.47 -11.46 -5.46
C ARG A 86 -8.73 -11.56 -6.95
N ASP A 87 -9.09 -12.74 -7.45
CA ASP A 87 -9.51 -12.90 -8.85
C ASP A 87 -10.52 -11.78 -9.19
N GLY A 88 -10.14 -10.92 -10.13
CA GLY A 88 -10.95 -9.77 -10.53
C GLY A 88 -12.15 -10.25 -11.34
N ASP A 89 -13.35 -9.85 -10.91
CA ASP A 89 -14.58 -9.99 -11.71
C ASP A 89 -14.63 -8.93 -12.83
#